data_AF-A0A238X192-F1
#
_entry.id   AF-A0A238X192-F1
#
_cell.length_a   1.000
_cell.length_b   1.000
_cell.length_c   1.000
_cell.angle_alpha   90.00
_cell.angle_beta   90.00
_cell.angle_gamma   90.00
#
_symmetry.space_group_name_H-M   'P 1'
#
loop_
_entity.id
_entity.type
_entity.pdbx_description
1 polymer ?
#
loop_
_entity_poly.entity_id
_entity_poly.type
_entity_poly.pdbx_seq_one_letter_code
_entity_poly.pdbx_strand_id
1 'polypeptide(L)'
;ARLVEPDDVVTSGRLHAYEPHPATYRRARQAGVDVHVPASARDTRGALEAGMCVVRGRRPGHSVDPDGPQPGLEIPDPVGLPNAVATVVG
;
A
#
# COMPACT_ATOMS: atom_id res chain seq x y z
N ALA A 1 16.89 -4.07 -18.52
CA ALA A 1 15.56 -3.47 -18.76
C ALA A 1 15.05 -2.87 -17.46
N ARG A 2 14.33 -1.73 -17.52
CA ARG A 2 13.70 -1.13 -16.34
C ARG A 2 12.35 -1.81 -16.09
N LEU A 3 12.00 -2.06 -14.83
CA LEU A 3 10.75 -2.75 -14.48
C LEU A 3 9.53 -1.82 -14.41
N VAL A 4 9.74 -0.51 -14.29
CA VAL A 4 8.70 0.54 -14.18
C VAL A 4 9.17 1.83 -14.85
N GLU A 5 8.26 2.67 -15.33
CA GLU A 5 8.60 4.00 -15.86
C GLU A 5 8.97 4.97 -14.72
N PRO A 6 9.91 5.92 -14.93
CA PRO A 6 10.36 6.83 -13.87
C PRO A 6 9.27 7.72 -13.27
N ASP A 7 8.27 8.05 -14.07
CA ASP A 7 7.16 8.91 -13.69
C ASP A 7 6.14 8.17 -12.81
N ASP A 8 6.15 6.84 -12.84
CA ASP A 8 5.36 5.99 -11.95
C ASP A 8 6.04 5.74 -10.59
N VAL A 9 7.24 6.31 -10.37
CA VAL A 9 8.03 6.11 -9.15
C VAL A 9 7.93 7.30 -8.21
N VAL A 10 7.23 7.10 -7.10
CA VAL A 10 7.21 8.02 -5.96
C VAL A 10 8.18 7.51 -4.89
N THR A 11 9.11 8.36 -4.43
CA THR A 11 10.06 8.01 -3.36
C THR A 11 10.00 9.00 -2.21
N SER A 12 10.28 8.51 -1.00
CA SER A 12 10.41 9.34 0.20
C SER A 12 11.48 10.41 0.05
N GLY A 13 12.57 10.12 -0.67
CA GLY A 13 13.65 11.07 -0.95
C GLY A 13 13.19 12.28 -1.77
N ARG A 14 12.34 12.07 -2.79
CA ARG A 14 11.75 13.16 -3.59
C ARG A 14 10.73 13.97 -2.79
N LEU A 15 10.02 13.32 -1.86
CA LEU A 15 8.98 13.96 -1.04
C LEU A 15 9.50 14.53 0.28
N HIS A 16 10.75 14.25 0.64
CA HIS A 16 11.31 14.48 1.98
C HIS A 16 10.40 13.98 3.12
N ALA A 17 9.69 12.87 2.87
CA ALA A 17 8.69 12.31 3.77
C ALA A 17 8.78 10.79 3.78
N TYR A 18 9.08 10.21 4.94
CA TYR A 18 9.05 8.76 5.13
C TYR A 18 7.66 8.31 5.53
N GLU A 19 7.21 7.15 5.06
CA GLU A 19 6.03 6.45 5.60
C GLU A 19 6.09 6.46 7.14
N PRO A 20 4.99 6.58 7.90
CA PRO A 20 3.63 6.67 7.41
C PRO A 20 3.22 8.13 7.16
N HIS A 21 4.16 9.05 6.90
CA HIS A 21 3.82 10.45 6.68
C HIS A 21 2.82 10.56 5.52
N PRO A 22 1.69 11.28 5.68
CA PRO A 22 0.55 11.23 4.76
C PRO A 22 0.87 11.73 3.35
N ALA A 23 1.94 12.52 3.18
CA ALA A 23 2.36 13.04 1.87
C ALA A 23 2.63 11.92 0.84
N THR A 24 3.21 10.79 1.27
CA THR A 24 3.52 9.66 0.37
C THR A 24 2.24 9.07 -0.23
N TYR A 25 1.26 8.78 0.61
CA TYR A 25 -0.02 8.19 0.20
C TYR A 25 -0.87 9.16 -0.61
N ARG A 26 -0.92 10.44 -0.21
CA ARG A 26 -1.61 11.48 -0.98
C ARG A 26 -1.02 11.65 -2.37
N ARG A 27 0.31 11.62 -2.49
CA ARG A 27 0.98 11.71 -3.80
C ARG A 27 0.66 10.51 -4.69
N ALA A 28 0.62 9.30 -4.12
CA ALA A 28 0.22 8.08 -4.82
C ALA A 28 -1.24 8.17 -5.32
N ARG A 29 -2.17 8.59 -4.47
CA ARG A 29 -3.58 8.82 -4.87
C ARG A 29 -3.71 9.84 -5.99
N GLN A 30 -2.97 10.95 -5.91
CA GLN A 30 -2.95 11.98 -6.96
C GLN A 30 -2.38 11.47 -8.29
N ALA A 31 -1.54 10.44 -8.25
CA ALA A 31 -1.03 9.76 -9.43
C ALA A 31 -2.02 8.73 -10.02
N GLY A 32 -3.20 8.54 -9.41
CA GLY A 32 -4.21 7.60 -9.88
C GLY A 32 -4.00 6.16 -9.40
N VAL A 33 -3.29 5.94 -8.29
CA VAL A 33 -3.16 4.60 -7.70
C VAL A 33 -4.49 4.12 -7.15
N ASP A 34 -5.01 3.03 -7.72
CA ASP A 34 -6.26 2.40 -7.28
C ASP A 34 -6.08 1.56 -6.01
N VAL A 35 -5.01 0.75 -5.94
CA VAL A 35 -4.73 -0.18 -4.84
C VAL A 35 -3.30 -0.04 -4.37
N HIS A 36 -3.11 0.11 -3.05
CA HIS A 36 -1.80 0.03 -2.40
C HIS A 36 -1.57 -1.37 -1.84
N VAL A 37 -0.35 -1.90 -2.00
CA VAL A 37 0.01 -3.27 -1.59
C VAL A 37 1.15 -3.27 -0.56
N PRO A 38 0.87 -2.86 0.69
CA PRO A 38 1.86 -2.81 1.76
C PRO A 38 2.11 -4.19 2.37
N ALA A 39 3.31 -4.41 2.91
CA ALA A 39 3.60 -5.58 3.75
C ALA A 39 3.88 -5.21 5.22
N SER A 40 4.32 -3.98 5.48
CA SER A 40 4.63 -3.51 6.83
C SER A 40 3.38 -2.96 7.53
N ALA A 41 3.32 -3.07 8.86
CA ALA A 41 2.22 -2.54 9.65
C ALA A 41 2.13 -1.01 9.59
N ARG A 42 3.28 -0.33 9.65
CA ARG A 42 3.42 1.13 9.53
C ARG A 42 2.86 1.62 8.20
N ASP A 43 3.23 0.95 7.11
CA ASP A 43 2.80 1.31 5.77
C ASP A 43 1.30 1.03 5.56
N THR A 44 0.82 -0.12 6.04
CA THR A 44 -0.60 -0.48 6.03
C THR A 44 -1.45 0.58 6.73
N ARG A 45 -1.06 0.96 7.95
CA ARG A 45 -1.78 1.98 8.72
C ARG A 45 -1.80 3.32 8.00
N GLY A 46 -0.65 3.80 7.51
CA GLY A 46 -0.56 5.08 6.82
C GLY A 46 -1.42 5.15 5.56
N ALA A 47 -1.43 4.08 4.76
CA ALA A 47 -2.27 4.01 3.57
C ALA A 47 -3.77 4.00 3.90
N LEU A 48 -4.18 3.24 4.92
CA LEU A 48 -5.57 3.18 5.37
C LEU A 48 -6.05 4.51 5.96
N GLU A 49 -5.23 5.17 6.79
CA GLU A 49 -5.53 6.51 7.34
C GLU A 49 -5.60 7.58 6.23
N ALA A 50 -4.89 7.39 5.12
CA ALA A 50 -5.00 8.21 3.91
C ALA A 50 -6.18 7.81 3.00
N GLY A 51 -7.01 6.86 3.42
CA GLY A 51 -8.21 6.37 2.73
C GLY A 51 -7.93 5.60 1.44
N MET A 52 -6.73 5.04 1.27
CA MET A 52 -6.41 4.20 0.11
C MET A 52 -7.10 2.85 0.21
N CYS A 53 -7.41 2.24 -0.93
CA CYS A 53 -7.75 0.83 -0.97
C CYS A 53 -6.47 0.00 -0.77
N VAL A 54 -6.52 -0.99 0.12
CA VAL A 54 -5.33 -1.73 0.56
C VAL A 54 -5.56 -3.24 0.44
N VAL A 55 -4.63 -3.91 -0.25
CA VAL A 55 -4.43 -5.37 -0.18
C VAL A 55 -3.10 -5.62 0.54
N ARG A 56 -3.17 -6.15 1.76
CA ARG A 56 -1.95 -6.34 2.56
C ARG A 56 -1.25 -7.65 2.21
N GLY A 57 0.05 -7.60 1.96
CA GLY A 57 0.91 -8.78 1.95
C GLY A 57 1.25 -9.25 3.37
N ARG A 58 0.71 -10.38 3.79
CA ARG A 58 0.97 -10.96 5.12
C ARG A 58 2.39 -11.49 5.20
N ARG A 59 3.16 -11.01 6.19
CA ARG A 59 4.50 -11.53 6.51
C ARG A 59 4.53 -12.17 7.90
N PRO A 60 5.16 -13.34 8.08
CA PRO A 60 5.38 -13.92 9.40
C PRO A 60 6.05 -12.92 10.35
N GLY A 61 5.57 -12.83 11.59
CA GLY A 61 6.11 -11.90 12.59
C GLY A 61 5.66 -10.44 12.44
N HIS A 62 4.84 -10.11 11.43
CA HIS A 62 4.27 -8.78 11.26
C HIS A 62 2.75 -8.81 11.45
N SER A 63 2.28 -8.22 12.54
CA SER A 63 0.87 -7.94 12.78
C SER A 63 0.57 -6.47 12.57
N VAL A 64 -0.65 -6.17 12.08
CA VAL A 64 -1.21 -4.82 12.17
C VAL A 64 -1.71 -4.58 13.59
N ASP A 65 -1.85 -3.31 13.95
CA ASP A 65 -2.47 -2.89 15.21
C ASP A 65 -3.93 -3.36 15.22
N PRO A 66 -4.36 -4.22 16.16
CA PRO A 66 -5.73 -4.74 16.19
C PRO A 66 -6.77 -3.65 16.49
N ASP A 67 -6.37 -2.56 17.14
CA ASP A 67 -7.24 -1.43 17.45
C ASP A 67 -7.22 -0.35 16.35
N GLY A 68 -6.37 -0.54 15.33
CA GLY A 68 -6.22 0.35 14.18
C GLY A 68 -7.14 0.01 13.01
N PRO A 69 -7.12 0.83 11.95
CA PRO A 69 -7.81 0.50 10.71
C PRO A 69 -7.23 -0.80 10.12
N GLN A 70 -8.14 -1.67 9.66
CA GLN A 70 -7.78 -2.99 9.13
C GLN A 70 -7.75 -2.98 7.59
N PRO A 71 -6.82 -3.72 6.95
CA PRO A 71 -6.84 -3.90 5.50
C PRO A 71 -8.07 -4.71 5.09
N GLY A 72 -8.66 -4.38 3.94
CA GLY A 72 -9.85 -5.09 3.43
C GLY A 72 -9.56 -6.54 3.05
N LEU A 73 -8.33 -6.83 2.62
CA LEU A 73 -7.89 -8.17 2.25
C LEU A 73 -6.41 -8.37 2.59
N GLU A 74 -6.06 -9.58 3.05
CA GLU A 74 -4.68 -10.01 3.22
C GLU A 74 -4.35 -11.20 2.32
N ILE A 75 -3.18 -11.16 1.68
CA ILE A 75 -2.65 -12.27 0.88
C ILE A 75 -1.33 -12.78 1.46
N PRO A 76 -1.11 -14.10 1.54
CA PRO A 76 0.15 -14.65 2.03
C PRO A 76 1.28 -14.59 1.00
N ASP A 77 0.94 -14.44 -0.29
CA ASP A 77 1.88 -14.53 -1.40
C ASP A 77 1.44 -13.61 -2.57
N PRO A 78 2.38 -12.94 -3.27
CA PRO A 78 2.08 -12.08 -4.43
C PRO A 78 1.35 -12.78 -5.58
N VAL A 79 1.43 -14.11 -5.71
CA VAL A 79 0.67 -14.89 -6.71
C VAL A 79 -0.84 -14.67 -6.57
N GLY A 80 -1.32 -14.41 -5.35
CA GLY A 80 -2.74 -14.11 -5.09
C GLY A 80 -3.16 -12.69 -5.45
N LEU A 81 -2.23 -11.80 -5.77
CA LEU A 81 -2.51 -10.37 -5.95
C LEU A 81 -3.51 -10.07 -7.07
N PRO A 82 -3.47 -10.70 -8.26
CA PRO A 82 -4.44 -10.40 -9.32
C PRO A 82 -5.90 -10.63 -8.89
N ASN A 83 -6.17 -11.75 -8.20
CA ASN A 83 -7.52 -12.05 -7.69
C ASN A 83 -7.92 -11.10 -6.56
N ALA A 84 -6.97 -10.77 -5.69
CA ALA A 84 -7.17 -9.84 -4.59
C ALA A 84 -7.54 -8.43 -5.10
N VAL A 85 -6.81 -7.92 -6.09
CA VAL A 85 -7.10 -6.63 -6.73
C VAL A 85 -8.49 -6.66 -7.36
N ALA A 86 -8.82 -7.68 -8.15
CA ALA A 86 -10.15 -7.82 -8.76
C ALA A 86 -11.29 -7.79 -7.74
N THR A 87 -11.05 -8.33 -6.54
CA THR A 87 -12.05 -8.36 -5.46
C THR A 87 -12.27 -6.99 -4.81
N VAL A 88 -11.23 -6.15 -4.73
CA VAL A 88 -11.31 -4.85 -4.03
C VAL A 88 -11.65 -3.67 -4.94
N VAL A 89 -11.47 -3.81 -6.27
CA VAL A 89 -11.81 -2.77 -7.25
C VAL A 89 -13.11 -3.03 -8.03
N GLY A 90 -13.60 -4.28 -8.01
CA GLY A 90 -14.88 -4.67 -8.62
C GLY A 90 -16.06 -4.47 -7.69
#